data_AF-A0A4Y9N3L6-F1
#
_entry.id   AF-A0A4Y9N3L6-F1
#
_cell.length_a   1.000
_cell.length_b   1.000
_cell.length_c   1.000
_cell.angle_alpha   90.00
_cell.angle_beta   90.00
_cell.angle_gamma   90.00
#
_symmetry.space_group_name_H-M   'P 1'
#
loop_
_entity.id
_entity.type
_entity.pdbx_description
1 polymer ?
#
loop_
_entity_poly.entity_id
_entity_poly.type
_entity_poly.pdbx_seq_one_letter_code
_entity_poly.pdbx_strand_id
1 'polypeptide(L)'
;MRGVGRRGSFCYRRAFAAIDADPAQLLLAVTYGQDVVGTMQLTEIPGLSRGGATRLEVEAVRVRSDLRGRGIGAAVLGWTRDEARRRGCGLVQLTTDTRRPEAHRFYERLGFTASHVGFKLQL
;
A
#
# COMPACT_ATOMS: atom_id res chain seq x y z
N MET A 1 -18.77 -25.26 -11.27
CA MET A 1 -19.22 -24.11 -12.10
C MET A 1 -20.45 -23.49 -11.46
N ARG A 2 -20.40 -22.19 -11.10
CA ARG A 2 -21.49 -21.18 -11.21
C ARG A 2 -21.15 -19.93 -10.37
N GLY A 3 -20.94 -18.78 -11.03
CA GLY A 3 -21.37 -17.47 -10.52
C GLY A 3 -20.35 -16.50 -9.89
N VAL A 4 -19.29 -16.94 -9.20
CA VAL A 4 -18.48 -16.03 -8.35
C VAL A 4 -17.38 -15.27 -9.11
N GLY A 5 -16.87 -15.79 -10.23
CA GLY A 5 -15.69 -15.22 -10.90
C GLY A 5 -15.94 -13.96 -11.75
N ARG A 6 -17.15 -13.75 -12.26
CA ARG A 6 -17.40 -12.74 -13.33
C ARG A 6 -17.71 -11.34 -12.78
N ARG A 7 -18.42 -11.24 -11.64
CA ARG A 7 -18.68 -9.96 -10.94
C ARG A 7 -17.45 -9.48 -10.16
N GLY A 8 -16.74 -10.37 -9.47
CA GLY A 8 -15.50 -10.03 -8.77
C GLY A 8 -14.45 -9.45 -9.72
N SER A 9 -14.23 -10.11 -10.87
CA SER A 9 -13.32 -9.62 -11.92
C SER A 9 -13.76 -8.26 -12.51
N PHE A 10 -15.06 -7.98 -12.60
CA PHE A 10 -15.56 -6.69 -13.08
C PHE A 10 -15.29 -5.55 -12.08
N CYS A 11 -15.57 -5.77 -10.79
CA CYS A 11 -15.30 -4.77 -9.75
C CYS A 11 -13.81 -4.43 -9.68
N TYR A 12 -12.93 -5.44 -9.72
CA TYR A 12 -11.48 -5.21 -9.73
C TYR A 12 -11.04 -4.45 -10.98
N ARG A 13 -11.48 -4.83 -12.19
CA ARG A 13 -11.11 -4.11 -13.42
C ARG A 13 -11.55 -2.66 -13.41
N ARG A 14 -12.76 -2.37 -12.91
CA ARG A 14 -13.23 -0.99 -12.75
C ARG A 14 -12.36 -0.21 -11.78
N ALA A 15 -12.01 -0.80 -10.64
CA ALA A 15 -11.10 -0.17 -9.68
C ALA A 15 -9.72 0.09 -10.28
N PHE A 16 -9.13 -0.91 -10.95
CA PHE A 16 -7.85 -0.78 -11.66
C PHE A 16 -7.87 0.36 -12.67
N ALA A 17 -8.90 0.43 -13.53
CA ALA A 17 -9.01 1.49 -14.52
C ALA A 17 -9.15 2.88 -13.89
N ALA A 18 -9.88 3.00 -12.77
CA ALA A 18 -10.01 4.27 -12.06
C ALA A 18 -8.68 4.71 -11.42
N ILE A 19 -7.94 3.76 -10.84
CA ILE A 19 -6.64 4.01 -10.23
C ILE A 19 -5.61 4.40 -11.30
N ASP A 20 -5.54 3.64 -12.40
CA ASP A 20 -4.58 3.87 -13.50
C ASP A 20 -4.78 5.22 -14.21
N ALA A 21 -6.02 5.72 -14.23
CA ALA A 21 -6.35 7.02 -14.81
C ALA A 21 -6.05 8.22 -13.89
N ASP A 22 -5.78 7.99 -12.59
CA ASP A 22 -5.57 9.06 -11.62
C ASP A 22 -4.06 9.34 -11.42
N PRO A 23 -3.56 10.55 -11.74
CA PRO A 23 -2.14 10.88 -11.59
C PRO A 23 -1.65 10.88 -10.14
N ALA A 24 -2.55 10.94 -9.15
CA ALA A 24 -2.20 10.83 -7.74
C ALA A 24 -1.99 9.37 -7.29
N GLN A 25 -2.20 8.40 -8.17
CA GLN A 25 -2.10 6.98 -7.86
C GLN A 25 -0.86 6.34 -8.48
N LEU A 26 -0.32 5.34 -7.79
CA LEU A 26 0.67 4.43 -8.36
C LEU A 26 0.29 2.98 -8.05
N LEU A 27 0.22 2.17 -9.10
CA LEU A 27 0.13 0.72 -9.00
C LEU A 27 1.49 0.10 -9.26
N LEU A 28 2.00 -0.63 -8.28
CA LEU A 28 3.36 -1.16 -8.30
C LEU A 28 3.35 -2.68 -8.37
N ALA A 29 4.09 -3.21 -9.33
CA ALA A 29 4.52 -4.60 -9.37
C ALA A 29 5.97 -4.67 -8.89
N VAL A 30 6.22 -5.49 -7.87
CA VAL A 30 7.57 -5.74 -7.35
C VAL A 30 8.10 -6.95 -8.08
N THR A 31 9.25 -6.81 -8.76
CA THR A 31 9.86 -7.90 -9.51
C THR A 31 11.12 -8.42 -8.83
N TYR A 32 11.38 -9.72 -9.01
CA TYR A 32 12.65 -10.35 -8.70
C TYR A 32 13.07 -11.16 -9.92
N GLY A 33 13.99 -10.62 -10.71
CA GLY A 33 14.22 -11.10 -12.06
C GLY A 33 12.99 -10.84 -12.94
N GLN A 34 12.48 -11.89 -13.59
CA GLN A 34 11.28 -11.81 -14.45
C GLN A 34 9.98 -12.07 -13.69
N ASP A 35 10.06 -12.50 -12.43
CA ASP A 35 8.89 -12.84 -11.63
C ASP A 35 8.31 -11.61 -10.93
N VAL A 36 6.98 -11.45 -11.00
CA VAL A 36 6.26 -10.56 -10.08
C VAL A 36 6.13 -11.26 -8.73
N VAL A 37 6.75 -10.68 -7.71
CA VAL A 37 6.84 -11.23 -6.35
C VAL A 37 6.07 -10.42 -5.33
N GLY A 38 5.48 -9.30 -5.71
CA GLY A 38 4.69 -8.48 -4.81
C GLY A 38 3.94 -7.36 -5.51
N THR A 39 3.05 -6.73 -4.77
CA THR A 39 2.26 -5.59 -5.24
C THR A 39 2.10 -4.56 -4.12
N MET A 40 1.84 -3.32 -4.51
CA MET A 40 1.47 -2.24 -3.60
C MET A 40 0.72 -1.17 -4.38
N GLN A 41 -0.21 -0.49 -3.72
CA GLN A 41 -0.84 0.72 -4.22
C GLN A 41 -0.38 1.89 -3.36
N LEU A 42 -0.09 3.01 -4.01
CA LEU A 42 0.21 4.28 -3.36
C LEU A 42 -0.79 5.34 -3.81
N THR A 43 -1.28 6.14 -2.86
CA THR A 43 -2.12 7.31 -3.15
C THR A 43 -1.51 8.56 -2.54
N GLU A 44 -1.29 9.59 -3.35
CA GLU A 44 -1.00 10.93 -2.88
C GLU A 44 -2.29 11.63 -2.45
N ILE A 45 -2.33 12.08 -1.18
CA ILE A 45 -3.50 12.73 -0.61
C ILE A 45 -3.08 14.10 -0.08
N PRO A 46 -3.36 15.19 -0.82
CA PRO A 46 -3.25 16.54 -0.30
C PRO A 46 -4.08 16.68 0.98
N GLY A 47 -3.57 17.44 1.95
CA GLY A 47 -4.25 17.64 3.22
C GLY A 47 -4.09 19.07 3.71
N LEU A 48 -5.07 19.57 4.47
CA LEU A 48 -4.97 20.87 5.14
C LEU A 48 -4.30 20.76 6.52
N SER A 49 -4.33 19.56 7.12
CA SER A 49 -3.67 19.28 8.39
C SER A 49 -2.14 19.35 8.25
N ARG A 50 -1.45 19.52 9.38
CA ARG A 50 0.03 19.55 9.45
C ARG A 50 0.65 20.60 8.51
N GLY A 51 0.01 21.76 8.40
CA GLY A 51 0.51 22.86 7.59
C GLY A 51 0.40 22.63 6.08
N GLY A 52 -0.65 21.93 5.62
CA GLY A 52 -0.84 21.68 4.19
C GLY A 52 -0.13 20.44 3.65
N ALA A 53 0.30 19.52 4.53
CA ALA A 53 1.15 18.40 4.12
C ALA A 53 0.39 17.36 3.28
N THR A 54 0.92 17.05 2.09
CA THR A 54 0.54 15.88 1.31
C THR A 54 1.02 14.60 1.99
N ARG A 55 0.17 13.58 1.99
CA ARG A 55 0.43 12.26 2.57
C ARG A 55 0.53 11.23 1.46
N LEU A 56 1.42 10.26 1.60
CA LEU A 56 1.41 9.06 0.78
C LEU A 56 0.75 7.92 1.56
N GLU A 57 -0.45 7.52 1.15
CA GLU A 57 -1.15 6.35 1.69
C GLU A 57 -0.61 5.08 1.02
N VAL A 58 -0.31 4.06 1.82
CA VAL A 58 0.14 2.76 1.34
C VAL A 58 -0.96 1.72 1.56
N GLU A 59 -1.41 1.11 0.47
CA GLU A 59 -2.45 0.08 0.49
C GLU A 59 -1.99 -1.20 -0.20
N ALA A 60 -2.70 -2.29 0.09
CA ALA A 60 -2.58 -3.57 -0.59
C ALA A 60 -1.15 -4.11 -0.74
N VAL A 61 -0.29 -3.90 0.27
CA VAL A 61 1.09 -4.44 0.29
C VAL A 61 1.04 -5.97 0.36
N ARG A 62 1.53 -6.62 -0.69
CA ARG A 62 1.61 -8.08 -0.80
C ARG A 62 3.00 -8.49 -1.25
N VAL A 63 3.51 -9.55 -0.63
CA VAL A 63 4.71 -10.27 -1.08
C VAL A 63 4.37 -11.76 -1.14
N ARG A 64 4.85 -12.42 -2.20
CA ARG A 64 4.71 -13.86 -2.45
C ARG A 64 5.15 -14.63 -1.21
N SER A 65 4.33 -15.59 -0.77
CA SER A 65 4.50 -16.22 0.54
C SER A 65 5.79 -17.02 0.68
N ASP A 66 6.22 -17.67 -0.40
CA ASP A 66 7.47 -18.44 -0.51
C ASP A 66 8.74 -17.56 -0.47
N LEU A 67 8.60 -16.25 -0.67
CA LEU A 67 9.70 -15.29 -0.64
C LEU A 67 9.68 -14.35 0.57
N ARG A 68 8.80 -14.59 1.54
CA ARG A 68 8.78 -13.85 2.81
C ARG A 68 10.06 -14.11 3.59
N GLY A 69 10.43 -13.17 4.45
CA GLY A 69 11.68 -13.24 5.24
C GLY A 69 12.95 -12.90 4.44
N ARG A 70 12.87 -12.71 3.12
CA ARG A 70 14.02 -12.35 2.27
C ARG A 70 14.26 -10.84 2.11
N GLY A 71 13.69 -10.02 3.00
CA GLY A 71 13.86 -8.57 2.96
C GLY A 71 13.07 -7.81 1.87
N ILE A 72 12.35 -8.49 0.97
CA ILE A 72 11.59 -7.85 -0.13
C ILE A 72 10.65 -6.76 0.38
N GLY A 73 9.83 -7.06 1.40
CA GLY A 73 8.90 -6.06 1.94
C GLY A 73 9.61 -4.84 2.52
N ALA A 74 10.78 -5.03 3.16
CA ALA A 74 11.58 -3.94 3.71
C ALA A 74 12.17 -3.07 2.59
N ALA A 75 12.68 -3.70 1.53
CA ALA A 75 13.20 -3.00 0.36
C ALA A 75 12.11 -2.16 -0.32
N VAL A 76 10.91 -2.75 -0.51
CA VAL A 76 9.77 -2.07 -1.12
C VAL A 76 9.32 -0.87 -0.30
N LEU A 77 9.17 -0.99 1.02
CA LEU A 77 8.80 0.16 1.86
C LEU A 77 9.93 1.19 2.00
N GLY A 78 11.19 0.77 1.94
CA GLY A 78 12.32 1.68 1.83
C GLY A 78 12.20 2.56 0.59
N TRP A 79 11.96 1.93 -0.56
CA TRP A 79 11.67 2.62 -1.82
C TRP A 79 10.45 3.54 -1.69
N THR A 80 9.34 3.08 -1.06
CA THR A 80 8.14 3.91 -0.85
C THR A 80 8.45 5.19 -0.10
N ARG A 81 9.28 5.13 0.95
CA ARG A 81 9.67 6.31 1.72
C ARG A 81 10.46 7.30 0.86
N ASP A 82 11.36 6.79 0.03
CA ASP A 82 12.18 7.63 -0.84
C ASP A 82 11.33 8.24 -1.97
N GLU A 83 10.36 7.49 -2.51
CA GLU A 83 9.36 7.98 -3.47
C GLU A 83 8.46 9.06 -2.85
N ALA A 84 8.01 8.88 -1.60
CA ALA A 84 7.25 9.90 -0.88
C ALA A 84 8.03 11.21 -0.76
N ARG A 85 9.32 11.13 -0.40
CA ARG A 85 10.21 12.30 -0.32
C ARG A 85 10.38 12.97 -1.68
N ARG A 86 10.60 12.18 -2.74
CA ARG A 86 10.74 12.68 -4.12
C ARG A 86 9.49 13.44 -4.58
N ARG A 87 8.31 13.02 -4.13
CA ARG A 87 7.01 13.66 -4.40
C ARG A 87 6.67 14.81 -3.46
N GLY A 88 7.54 15.13 -2.50
CA GLY A 88 7.30 16.21 -1.53
C GLY A 88 6.24 15.87 -0.47
N CYS A 89 5.92 14.59 -0.28
CA CYS A 89 5.03 14.16 0.80
C CYS A 89 5.68 14.40 2.17
N GLY A 90 4.90 14.95 3.10
CA GLY A 90 5.35 15.21 4.47
C GLY A 90 5.29 13.97 5.37
N LEU A 91 4.57 12.92 4.97
CA LEU A 91 4.51 11.64 5.68
C LEU A 91 4.05 10.49 4.78
N VAL A 92 4.37 9.28 5.22
CA VAL A 92 3.83 8.02 4.69
C VAL A 92 2.94 7.40 5.76
N GLN A 93 1.77 6.91 5.38
CA GLN A 93 0.83 6.26 6.30
C GLN A 93 0.21 4.99 5.72
N LEU A 94 -0.28 4.15 6.62
CA LEU A 94 -1.02 2.93 6.30
C LEU A 94 -1.93 2.57 7.45
N THR A 95 -2.97 1.78 7.16
CA THR A 95 -3.73 1.07 8.20
C THR A 95 -3.54 -0.43 8.06
N THR A 96 -3.37 -1.12 9.19
CA THR A 96 -3.24 -2.58 9.22
C THR A 96 -4.21 -3.15 10.25
N ASP A 97 -4.79 -4.30 9.91
CA ASP A 97 -5.70 -5.03 10.79
C ASP A 97 -5.04 -5.33 12.14
N THR A 98 -5.79 -5.14 13.23
CA THR A 98 -5.31 -5.37 14.60
C THR A 98 -4.99 -6.84 14.86
N ARG A 99 -5.58 -7.76 14.08
CA ARG A 99 -5.36 -9.21 14.16
C ARG A 99 -4.04 -9.66 13.52
N ARG A 100 -3.19 -8.73 13.06
CA ARG A 100 -1.91 -9.01 12.36
C ARG A 100 -0.71 -8.50 13.16
N PRO A 101 -0.40 -9.05 14.35
CA PRO A 101 0.70 -8.57 15.20
C PRO A 101 2.06 -8.65 14.52
N GLU A 102 2.27 -9.63 13.63
CA GLU A 102 3.49 -9.71 12.82
C GLU A 102 3.65 -8.54 11.85
N ALA A 103 2.55 -8.04 11.28
CA ALA A 103 2.58 -6.88 10.41
C ALA A 103 2.91 -5.61 11.20
N HIS A 104 2.40 -5.48 12.43
CA HIS A 104 2.71 -4.34 13.31
C HIS A 104 4.21 -4.29 13.60
N ARG A 105 4.77 -5.39 14.09
CA ARG A 105 6.22 -5.51 14.35
C ARG A 105 7.06 -5.27 13.10
N PHE A 106 6.56 -5.70 11.93
CA PHE A 106 7.23 -5.46 10.66
C PHE A 106 7.29 -3.96 10.33
N TYR A 107 6.18 -3.22 10.43
CA TYR A 107 6.16 -1.78 10.16
C TYR A 107 6.93 -0.97 11.21
N GLU A 108 6.84 -1.34 12.49
CA GLU A 108 7.60 -0.68 13.57
C GLU A 108 9.12 -0.78 13.35
N ARG A 109 9.63 -1.96 12.97
CA ARG A 109 11.05 -2.13 12.61
C ARG A 109 11.50 -1.28 11.42
N LEU A 110 10.57 -0.85 10.57
CA LEU A 110 10.84 0.01 9.42
C LEU A 110 10.69 1.51 9.75
N GLY A 111 10.43 1.84 11.03
CA GLY A 111 10.35 3.21 11.52
C GLY A 111 8.94 3.81 11.46
N PHE A 112 7.90 3.01 11.16
CA PHE A 112 6.52 3.47 11.34
C PHE A 112 6.17 3.51 12.82
N THR A 113 5.36 4.48 13.22
CA THR A 113 4.83 4.57 14.59
C THR A 113 3.32 4.36 14.56
N ALA A 114 2.82 3.41 15.37
CA ALA A 114 1.40 3.16 15.57
C ALA A 114 0.74 4.27 16.43
N SER A 115 0.80 5.51 15.94
CA SER A 115 0.38 6.72 16.64
C SER A 115 -1.12 7.05 16.51
N HIS A 116 -1.85 6.31 15.66
CA HIS A 116 -3.26 6.58 15.36
C HIS A 116 -4.08 5.28 15.42
N VAL A 117 -5.36 5.40 15.80
CA VAL A 117 -6.34 4.31 15.74
C VAL A 117 -7.07 4.37 14.40
N GLY A 118 -7.07 3.25 13.67
CA GLY A 118 -7.77 3.14 12.39
C GLY A 118 -9.26 2.83 12.60
N PHE A 119 -10.12 3.83 12.45
CA PHE A 119 -11.57 3.64 12.44
C PHE A 119 -12.06 3.23 11.05
N LYS A 120 -12.97 2.26 10.99
CA LYS A 120 -13.61 1.78 9.75
C LYS A 120 -15.12 1.63 9.98
N LEU A 121 -15.93 2.15 9.07
CA LEU A 121 -17.38 1.97 9.02
C LEU A 121 -17.71 1.25 7.71
N GLN A 122 -18.43 0.12 7.77
CA GLN A 122 -18.90 -0.57 6.58
C GLN A 122 -20.20 0.09 6.09
N LEU A 123 -20.29 0.30 4.77
CA LEU A 123 -21.40 0.96 4.07
C LEU A 123 -22.00 0.03 3.02
#